data_AF-A0A937D8F0-F1
#
_entry.id   AF-A0A937D8F0-F1
#
_cell.length_a   1.000
_cell.length_b   1.000
_cell.length_c   1.000
_cell.angle_alpha   90.00
_cell.angle_beta   90.00
_cell.angle_gamma   90.00
#
_symmetry.space_group_name_H-M   'P 1'
#
loop_
_entity.id
_entity.type
_entity.pdbx_description
1 polymer ?
#
loop_
_entity_poly.entity_id
_entity_poly.type
_entity_poly.pdbx_seq_one_letter_code
_entity_poly.pdbx_strand_id
1 'polypeptide(L)'
;MSGEQLSGDLLTAMAWSWFTAAQAHGQLAQRTAGMVEVPAMSYGLVHAVVQPVVSWGVVRQVSFPGVNVDIGHYRLLAWSRDHDESRWVAYNRLRGQALSALEHAVPEAFFSDPAQCNRVGVARSNPALPACPEGVSAVKALAIAAQAGQKVFTITGQVYANNPGIVRQFLGQHSPDTQDRVQQALDAGYEVTIHESPIAVEGWSGAGLTVTARPPLPSPRRASTASPTACTMASASCSPTPKKPASSPPGASA
;
A
#
# COMPACT_ATOMS: atom_id res chain seq x y z
N MET A 1 14.21 -21.69 22.12
CA MET A 1 14.01 -20.81 20.95
C MET A 1 14.89 -19.60 21.12
N SER A 2 15.68 -19.23 20.12
CA SER A 2 16.40 -17.95 20.13
C SER A 2 15.44 -16.78 19.85
N GLY A 3 15.83 -15.56 20.20
CA GLY A 3 15.02 -14.36 19.90
C GLY A 3 14.79 -14.17 18.39
N GLU A 4 15.75 -14.56 17.55
CA GLU A 4 15.65 -14.51 16.09
C GLU A 4 14.64 -15.53 15.52
N GLN A 5 14.58 -16.74 16.11
CA GLN A 5 13.56 -17.73 15.72
C GLN A 5 12.16 -17.21 16.05
N LEU A 6 11.99 -16.62 17.23
CA LEU A 6 10.70 -16.07 17.65
C LEU A 6 10.26 -14.90 16.75
N SER A 7 11.16 -13.98 16.39
CA SER A 7 10.83 -12.87 15.49
C SER A 7 10.54 -13.35 14.07
N GLY A 8 11.30 -14.32 13.56
CA GLY A 8 11.04 -14.95 12.27
C GLY A 8 9.67 -15.64 12.21
N ASP A 9 9.33 -16.43 13.23
CA ASP A 9 8.03 -17.10 13.35
C ASP A 9 6.89 -16.09 13.44
N LEU A 10 7.08 -15.00 14.19
CA LEU A 10 6.11 -13.92 14.35
C LEU A 10 5.80 -13.22 13.01
N LEU A 11 6.84 -12.81 12.27
CA LEU A 11 6.67 -12.15 10.96
C LEU A 11 6.06 -13.11 9.93
N THR A 12 6.43 -14.39 9.99
CA THR A 12 5.85 -15.44 9.15
C THR A 12 4.36 -15.63 9.45
N ALA A 13 3.98 -15.68 10.73
CA ALA A 13 2.58 -15.75 11.13
C ALA A 13 1.77 -14.53 10.67
N MET A 14 2.36 -13.34 10.68
CA MET A 14 1.72 -12.15 10.12
C MET A 14 1.49 -12.26 8.62
N ALA A 15 2.49 -12.73 7.84
CA ALA A 15 2.34 -12.95 6.41
C ALA A 15 1.20 -13.95 6.10
N TRP A 16 1.14 -15.07 6.84
CA TRP A 16 0.05 -16.04 6.71
C TRP A 16 -1.32 -15.47 7.09
N SER A 17 -1.36 -14.62 8.12
CA SER A 17 -2.59 -13.93 8.51
C SER A 17 -3.11 -13.02 7.39
N TRP A 18 -2.22 -12.34 6.68
CA TRP A 18 -2.59 -11.51 5.53
C TRP A 18 -3.18 -12.35 4.39
N PHE A 19 -2.54 -13.46 3.99
CA PHE A 19 -3.06 -14.33 2.92
C PHE A 19 -4.39 -14.99 3.31
N THR A 20 -4.53 -15.39 4.57
CA THR A 20 -5.77 -15.98 5.09
C THR A 20 -6.91 -14.97 5.06
N ALA A 21 -6.65 -13.75 5.52
CA ALA A 21 -7.64 -12.66 5.46
C ALA A 21 -8.00 -12.30 4.02
N ALA A 22 -7.02 -12.26 3.12
CA ALA A 22 -7.23 -12.00 1.69
C ALA A 22 -8.15 -13.04 1.04
N GLN A 23 -7.94 -14.33 1.34
CA GLN A 23 -8.78 -15.43 0.86
C GLN A 23 -10.18 -15.39 1.47
N ALA A 24 -10.31 -15.17 2.78
CA ALA A 24 -11.59 -15.06 3.46
C ALA A 24 -12.44 -13.91 2.89
N HIS A 25 -11.82 -12.75 2.68
CA HIS A 25 -12.47 -11.61 2.03
C HIS A 25 -12.96 -11.98 0.62
N GLY A 26 -12.13 -12.65 -0.20
CA GLY A 26 -12.52 -13.08 -1.54
C GLY A 26 -13.69 -14.07 -1.56
N GLN A 27 -13.76 -15.00 -0.60
CA GLN A 27 -14.87 -15.96 -0.46
C GLN A 27 -16.20 -15.28 -0.14
N LEU A 28 -16.17 -14.18 0.61
CA LEU A 28 -17.36 -13.39 0.92
C LEU A 28 -17.73 -12.48 -0.24
N ALA A 29 -16.77 -11.71 -0.77
CA ALA A 29 -16.99 -10.73 -1.82
C ALA A 29 -17.54 -11.35 -3.10
N GLN A 30 -17.05 -12.54 -3.50
CA GLN A 30 -17.49 -13.15 -4.75
C GLN A 30 -18.98 -13.56 -4.75
N ARG A 31 -19.55 -13.89 -3.57
CA ARG A 31 -20.94 -14.36 -3.44
C ARG A 31 -21.94 -13.26 -3.75
N THR A 32 -21.67 -12.05 -3.26
CA THR A 32 -22.54 -10.89 -3.46
C THR A 32 -22.25 -10.19 -4.79
N ALA A 33 -21.03 -10.30 -5.31
CA ALA A 33 -20.61 -9.65 -6.54
C ALA A 33 -20.94 -10.42 -7.83
N GLY A 34 -21.57 -11.62 -7.75
CA GLY A 34 -21.84 -12.43 -8.94
C GLY A 34 -20.57 -12.95 -9.63
N MET A 35 -19.52 -13.19 -8.84
CA MET A 35 -18.20 -13.60 -9.32
C MET A 35 -17.89 -15.04 -8.93
N VAL A 36 -16.88 -15.60 -9.57
CA VAL A 36 -16.14 -16.78 -9.13
C VAL A 36 -14.69 -16.35 -9.00
N GLU A 37 -14.10 -16.52 -7.81
CA GLU A 37 -12.69 -16.21 -7.54
C GLU A 37 -11.99 -17.42 -6.91
N VAL A 38 -10.81 -17.74 -7.43
CA VAL A 38 -9.89 -18.73 -6.85
C VAL A 38 -8.50 -18.08 -6.68
N PRO A 39 -7.90 -18.12 -5.48
CA PRO A 39 -6.53 -17.65 -5.27
C PRO A 39 -5.52 -18.55 -5.99
N ALA A 40 -4.47 -17.96 -6.53
CA ALA A 40 -3.37 -18.65 -7.20
C ALA A 40 -2.03 -18.35 -6.51
N MET A 41 -0.93 -18.88 -7.07
CA MET A 41 0.42 -18.68 -6.54
C MET A 41 0.70 -17.19 -6.33
N SER A 42 0.96 -16.86 -5.08
CA SER A 42 1.14 -15.49 -4.57
C SER A 42 2.32 -15.48 -3.61
N TYR A 43 2.98 -14.34 -3.47
CA TYR A 43 4.09 -14.17 -2.54
C TYR A 43 4.10 -12.74 -1.98
N GLY A 44 4.71 -12.61 -0.81
CA GLY A 44 4.88 -11.35 -0.12
C GLY A 44 6.03 -11.44 0.87
N LEU A 45 6.50 -10.27 1.28
CA LEU A 45 7.63 -10.08 2.17
C LEU A 45 7.14 -9.31 3.39
N VAL A 46 7.52 -9.82 4.55
CA VAL A 46 7.31 -9.13 5.83
C VAL A 46 8.67 -9.03 6.48
N HIS A 47 9.09 -7.83 6.82
CA HIS A 47 10.39 -7.60 7.43
C HIS A 47 10.32 -6.54 8.52
N ALA A 48 11.10 -6.74 9.58
CA ALA A 48 11.35 -5.71 10.57
C ALA A 48 12.27 -4.64 9.96
N VAL A 49 11.95 -3.37 10.21
CA VAL A 49 12.81 -2.26 9.82
C VAL A 49 13.81 -2.03 10.94
N VAL A 50 15.07 -1.81 10.56
CA VAL A 50 16.18 -1.61 11.50
C VAL A 50 16.88 -0.29 11.16
N GLN A 51 17.05 0.57 12.16
CA GLN A 51 17.74 1.84 12.03
C GLN A 51 18.96 1.86 12.97
N PRO A 52 20.18 1.64 12.45
CA PRO A 52 21.39 1.72 13.25
C PRO A 52 21.81 3.18 13.48
N VAL A 53 22.19 3.51 14.72
CA VAL A 53 22.86 4.75 15.08
C VAL A 53 24.36 4.50 15.01
N VAL A 54 25.02 5.12 14.02
CA VAL A 54 26.44 4.95 13.77
C VAL A 54 27.22 6.15 14.30
N SER A 55 28.30 5.88 15.02
CA SER A 55 29.30 6.87 15.41
C SER A 55 30.68 6.34 15.04
N TRP A 56 31.38 7.12 14.22
CA TRP A 56 32.75 6.92 13.74
C TRP A 56 32.92 5.58 13.01
N GLY A 57 31.93 5.23 12.17
CA GLY A 57 31.91 3.97 11.43
C GLY A 57 31.49 2.75 12.25
N VAL A 58 31.16 2.91 13.53
CA VAL A 58 30.73 1.82 14.42
C VAL A 58 29.26 1.99 14.81
N VAL A 59 28.47 0.93 14.67
CA VAL A 59 27.09 0.88 15.16
C VAL A 59 27.10 0.91 16.69
N ARG A 60 26.53 1.95 17.30
CA ARG A 60 26.47 2.11 18.75
C ARG A 60 25.11 1.72 19.34
N GLN A 61 24.06 1.85 18.55
CA GLN A 61 22.69 1.54 18.96
C GLN A 61 21.90 1.10 17.74
N VAL A 62 20.86 0.32 17.96
CA VAL A 62 19.91 -0.11 16.94
C VAL A 62 18.51 0.22 17.44
N SER A 63 17.69 0.86 16.60
CA SER A 63 16.26 1.03 16.84
C SER A 63 15.44 0.24 15.83
N PHE A 64 14.25 -0.18 16.26
CA PHE A 64 13.28 -0.94 15.45
C PHE A 64 12.00 -0.11 15.34
N PRO A 65 11.90 0.79 14.35
CA PRO A 65 10.76 1.70 14.23
C PRO A 65 9.45 0.99 13.84
N GLY A 66 9.50 -0.23 13.31
CA GLY A 66 8.31 -0.98 12.95
C GLY A 66 8.59 -2.15 12.01
N VAL A 67 7.52 -2.59 11.33
CA VAL A 67 7.57 -3.64 10.31
C VAL A 67 7.07 -3.08 8.98
N ASN A 68 7.60 -3.60 7.89
CA ASN A 68 7.11 -3.35 6.55
C ASN A 68 6.48 -4.62 5.99
N VAL A 69 5.34 -4.43 5.34
CA VAL A 69 4.64 -5.47 4.57
C VAL A 69 4.70 -5.07 3.11
N ASP A 70 5.19 -5.96 2.27
CA ASP A 70 5.22 -5.80 0.81
C ASP A 70 4.67 -7.07 0.15
N ILE A 71 3.42 -7.03 -0.27
CA ILE A 71 2.83 -8.13 -1.05
C ILE A 71 3.12 -7.87 -2.53
N GLY A 72 4.31 -8.29 -2.96
CA GLY A 72 4.79 -8.07 -4.32
C GLY A 72 3.95 -8.73 -5.41
N HIS A 73 3.25 -9.84 -5.10
CA HIS A 73 2.34 -10.47 -6.05
C HIS A 73 1.20 -11.23 -5.36
N TYR A 74 -0.03 -10.74 -5.55
CA TYR A 74 -1.23 -11.49 -5.24
C TYR A 74 -1.98 -11.84 -6.54
N ARG A 75 -2.05 -13.13 -6.85
CA ARG A 75 -2.71 -13.62 -8.07
C ARG A 75 -4.06 -14.21 -7.73
N LEU A 76 -5.09 -13.71 -8.42
CA LEU A 76 -6.45 -14.23 -8.35
C LEU A 76 -6.92 -14.61 -9.75
N LEU A 77 -7.60 -15.75 -9.85
CA LEU A 77 -8.33 -16.16 -11.04
C LEU A 77 -9.80 -15.81 -10.78
N ALA A 78 -10.26 -14.71 -11.36
CA ALA A 78 -11.61 -14.22 -11.15
C ALA A 78 -12.37 -14.06 -12.47
N TRP A 79 -13.64 -14.45 -12.47
CA TRP A 79 -14.54 -14.32 -13.61
C TRP A 79 -15.97 -13.95 -13.18
N SER A 80 -16.65 -13.14 -13.98
CA SER A 80 -18.08 -12.87 -13.80
C SER A 80 -18.89 -14.08 -14.20
N ARG A 81 -19.86 -14.49 -13.38
CA ARG A 81 -20.73 -15.63 -13.68
C ARG A 81 -21.48 -15.45 -15.01
N ASP A 82 -21.79 -14.21 -15.35
CA ASP A 82 -22.54 -13.85 -16.55
C ASP A 82 -21.65 -13.31 -17.68
N HIS A 83 -20.32 -13.47 -17.57
CA HIS A 83 -19.34 -12.94 -18.54
C HIS A 83 -19.40 -11.40 -18.73
N ASP A 84 -19.86 -10.69 -17.71
CA ASP A 84 -19.90 -9.23 -17.70
C ASP A 84 -18.52 -8.64 -17.34
N GLU A 85 -17.88 -8.01 -18.33
CA GLU A 85 -16.58 -7.36 -18.18
C GLU A 85 -16.62 -6.19 -17.18
N SER A 86 -17.68 -5.38 -17.19
CA SER A 86 -17.80 -4.23 -16.29
C SER A 86 -17.86 -4.67 -14.82
N ARG A 87 -18.57 -5.77 -14.56
CA ARG A 87 -18.62 -6.43 -13.25
C ARG A 87 -17.26 -6.98 -12.86
N TRP A 88 -16.55 -7.62 -13.79
CA TRP A 88 -15.20 -8.11 -13.55
C TRP A 88 -14.24 -6.96 -13.20
N VAL A 89 -14.26 -5.85 -13.94
CA VAL A 89 -13.42 -4.66 -13.65
C VAL A 89 -13.74 -4.10 -12.27
N ALA A 90 -15.03 -3.88 -11.97
CA ALA A 90 -15.46 -3.35 -10.68
C ALA A 90 -15.04 -4.26 -9.51
N TYR A 91 -15.18 -5.58 -9.69
CA TYR A 91 -14.76 -6.55 -8.70
C TYR A 91 -13.25 -6.53 -8.46
N ASN A 92 -12.44 -6.51 -9.52
CA ASN A 92 -10.98 -6.46 -9.36
C ASN A 92 -10.51 -5.16 -8.68
N ARG A 93 -11.16 -4.03 -8.98
CA ARG A 93 -10.90 -2.75 -8.28
C ARG A 93 -11.24 -2.86 -6.79
N LEU A 94 -12.40 -3.40 -6.46
CA LEU A 94 -12.81 -3.66 -5.08
C LEU A 94 -11.80 -4.57 -4.36
N ARG A 95 -11.36 -5.65 -5.02
CA ARG A 95 -10.37 -6.57 -4.45
C ARG A 95 -9.04 -5.88 -4.20
N GLY A 96 -8.52 -5.11 -5.15
CA GLY A 96 -7.29 -4.33 -4.95
C GLY A 96 -7.37 -3.39 -3.74
N GLN A 97 -8.49 -2.67 -3.60
CA GLN A 97 -8.71 -1.79 -2.43
C GLN A 97 -8.73 -2.57 -1.11
N ALA A 98 -9.43 -3.71 -1.07
CA ALA A 98 -9.52 -4.54 0.12
C ALA A 98 -8.15 -5.16 0.50
N LEU A 99 -7.39 -5.64 -0.49
CA LEU A 99 -6.06 -6.21 -0.25
C LEU A 99 -5.09 -5.14 0.28
N SER A 100 -5.10 -3.94 -0.29
CA SER A 100 -4.32 -2.84 0.26
C SER A 100 -4.81 -2.45 1.67
N ALA A 101 -6.09 -2.56 1.99
CA ALA A 101 -6.56 -2.33 3.36
C ALA A 101 -5.99 -3.36 4.34
N LEU A 102 -5.86 -4.62 3.94
CA LEU A 102 -5.25 -5.66 4.77
C LEU A 102 -3.77 -5.39 5.08
N GLU A 103 -3.05 -4.66 4.22
CA GLU A 103 -1.63 -4.32 4.44
C GLU A 103 -1.41 -3.42 5.68
N HIS A 104 -2.41 -2.65 6.12
CA HIS A 104 -2.33 -1.96 7.41
C HIS A 104 -3.14 -2.69 8.51
N ALA A 105 -4.32 -3.22 8.17
CA ALA A 105 -5.24 -3.76 9.16
C ALA A 105 -4.73 -5.04 9.82
N VAL A 106 -4.01 -5.90 9.08
CA VAL A 106 -3.45 -7.13 9.63
C VAL A 106 -2.32 -6.82 10.63
N PRO A 107 -1.30 -6.02 10.29
CA PRO A 107 -0.30 -5.60 11.27
C PRO A 107 -0.90 -4.91 12.50
N GLU A 108 -1.84 -3.99 12.31
CA GLU A 108 -2.50 -3.31 13.43
C GLU A 108 -3.19 -4.31 14.36
N ALA A 109 -3.99 -5.23 13.81
CA ALA A 109 -4.67 -6.24 14.60
C ALA A 109 -3.68 -7.18 15.31
N PHE A 110 -2.55 -7.48 14.65
CA PHE A 110 -1.54 -8.43 15.10
C PHE A 110 -0.64 -7.87 16.21
N PHE A 111 -0.27 -6.59 16.13
CA PHE A 111 0.62 -5.93 17.11
C PHE A 111 -0.13 -5.11 18.18
N SER A 112 -1.45 -4.93 18.06
CA SER A 112 -2.23 -4.21 19.07
C SER A 112 -2.73 -5.14 20.18
N ASP A 113 -2.22 -4.94 21.40
CA ASP A 113 -2.73 -5.57 22.62
C ASP A 113 -3.68 -4.63 23.39
N PRO A 114 -4.99 -4.94 23.48
CA PRO A 114 -5.96 -4.14 24.23
C PRO A 114 -5.65 -3.98 25.72
N ALA A 115 -4.81 -4.83 26.31
CA ALA A 115 -4.34 -4.68 27.68
C ALA A 115 -3.22 -3.62 27.83
N GLN A 116 -2.54 -3.28 26.73
CA GLN A 116 -1.38 -2.39 26.74
C GLN A 116 -1.59 -1.08 25.96
N CYS A 117 -2.55 -1.03 25.05
CA CYS A 117 -2.81 0.14 24.23
C CYS A 117 -4.29 0.28 23.81
N ASN A 118 -4.65 1.50 23.41
CA ASN A 118 -5.97 1.85 22.90
C ASN A 118 -5.96 1.89 21.37
N ARG A 119 -6.75 1.04 20.72
CA ARG A 119 -6.94 1.11 19.26
C ARG A 119 -7.67 2.40 18.89
N VAL A 120 -7.33 2.98 17.74
CA VAL A 120 -8.01 4.19 17.24
C VAL A 120 -9.48 3.87 16.92
N GLY A 121 -10.40 4.73 17.34
CA GLY A 121 -11.83 4.61 17.01
C GLY A 121 -12.65 3.64 17.87
N VAL A 122 -12.11 3.10 18.97
CA VAL A 122 -12.90 2.27 19.91
C VAL A 122 -13.67 3.12 20.92
N ALA A 123 -14.92 2.73 21.20
CA ALA A 123 -15.83 3.47 22.08
C ALA A 123 -15.44 3.44 23.57
N ARG A 124 -14.56 2.51 23.97
CA ARG A 124 -14.04 2.41 25.34
C ARG A 124 -12.52 2.40 25.29
N SER A 125 -11.92 3.57 25.46
CA SER A 125 -10.48 3.71 25.68
C SER A 125 -10.18 3.78 27.18
N ASN A 126 -9.07 3.18 27.59
CA ASN A 126 -8.53 3.35 28.93
C ASN A 126 -7.59 4.57 28.93
N PRO A 127 -7.90 5.68 29.61
CA PRO A 127 -7.07 6.88 29.60
C PRO A 127 -5.64 6.67 30.12
N ALA A 128 -5.38 5.58 30.84
CA ALA A 128 -4.05 5.24 31.36
C ALA A 128 -3.14 4.53 30.33
N LEU A 129 -3.66 4.14 29.16
CA LEU A 129 -2.90 3.42 28.14
C LEU A 129 -2.60 4.33 26.92
N PRO A 130 -1.45 4.17 26.27
CA PRO A 130 -1.12 4.89 25.03
C PRO A 130 -1.99 4.43 23.85
N ALA A 131 -1.93 5.15 22.72
CA ALA A 131 -2.51 4.67 21.47
C ALA A 131 -1.77 3.42 20.98
N CYS A 132 -2.49 2.49 20.34
CA CYS A 132 -1.85 1.35 19.69
C CYS A 132 -1.06 1.78 18.45
N PRO A 133 -0.02 1.02 18.07
CA PRO A 133 0.71 1.25 16.82
C PRO A 133 -0.24 1.21 15.62
N GLU A 134 -0.07 2.17 14.71
CA GLU A 134 -0.82 2.22 13.47
C GLU A 134 0.00 1.70 12.29
N GLY A 135 -0.66 0.97 11.39
CA GLY A 135 -0.13 0.64 10.08
C GLY A 135 -0.54 1.71 9.07
N VAL A 136 0.19 1.75 7.95
CA VAL A 136 -0.17 2.58 6.80
C VAL A 136 -0.15 1.71 5.54
N SER A 137 -1.19 1.83 4.73
CA SER A 137 -1.24 1.29 3.38
C SER A 137 -1.70 2.36 2.40
N ALA A 138 -1.64 2.08 1.10
CA ALA A 138 -2.04 3.06 0.08
C ALA A 138 -3.46 3.60 0.30
N VAL A 139 -4.43 2.73 0.58
CA VAL A 139 -5.82 3.15 0.78
C VAL A 139 -6.02 3.90 2.10
N LYS A 140 -5.30 3.54 3.18
CA LYS A 140 -5.35 4.29 4.45
C LYS A 140 -4.70 5.66 4.30
N ALA A 141 -3.58 5.74 3.60
CA ALA A 141 -2.90 7.01 3.36
C ALA A 141 -3.75 7.97 2.52
N LEU A 142 -4.42 7.46 1.47
CA LEU A 142 -5.40 8.24 0.71
C LEU A 142 -6.56 8.74 1.58
N ALA A 143 -7.06 7.89 2.49
CA ALA A 143 -8.13 8.27 3.41
C ALA A 143 -7.70 9.35 4.40
N ILE A 144 -6.51 9.22 5.00
CA ILE A 144 -5.93 10.23 5.91
C ILE A 144 -5.74 11.56 5.17
N ALA A 145 -5.19 11.52 3.95
CA ALA A 145 -5.00 12.72 3.15
C ALA A 145 -6.35 13.41 2.85
N ALA A 146 -7.37 12.65 2.44
CA ALA A 146 -8.71 13.18 2.20
C ALA A 146 -9.34 13.79 3.47
N GLN A 147 -9.17 13.14 4.62
CA GLN A 147 -9.64 13.66 5.92
C GLN A 147 -8.91 14.94 6.34
N ALA A 148 -7.63 15.07 5.99
CA ALA A 148 -6.85 16.29 6.18
C ALA A 148 -7.20 17.41 5.20
N GLY A 149 -8.17 17.19 4.30
CA GLY A 149 -8.59 18.16 3.28
C GLY A 149 -7.66 18.25 2.08
N GLN A 150 -6.69 17.33 1.95
CA GLN A 150 -5.81 17.28 0.80
C GLN A 150 -6.58 16.88 -0.45
N LYS A 151 -6.20 17.45 -1.59
CA LYS A 151 -6.74 17.00 -2.88
C LYS A 151 -6.25 15.60 -3.20
N VAL A 152 -7.20 14.69 -3.45
CA VAL A 152 -6.93 13.37 -4.03
C VAL A 152 -7.13 13.43 -5.54
N PHE A 153 -6.05 13.24 -6.29
CA PHE A 153 -6.06 13.20 -7.74
C PHE A 153 -6.39 11.79 -8.22
N THR A 154 -7.30 11.69 -9.20
CA THR A 154 -7.45 10.49 -10.03
C THR A 154 -7.04 10.87 -11.45
N ILE A 155 -5.86 10.42 -11.84
CA ILE A 155 -5.20 10.75 -13.09
C ILE A 155 -5.50 9.61 -14.08
N THR A 156 -6.54 9.82 -14.88
CA THR A 156 -6.85 8.92 -16.00
C THR A 156 -5.94 9.26 -17.19
N GLY A 157 -5.86 8.37 -18.18
CA GLY A 157 -5.10 8.68 -19.39
C GLY A 157 -5.63 9.88 -20.17
N GLN A 158 -6.92 10.22 -20.04
CA GLN A 158 -7.47 11.44 -20.62
C GLN A 158 -6.93 12.68 -19.91
N VAL A 159 -6.89 12.65 -18.57
CA VAL A 159 -6.31 13.73 -17.76
C VAL A 159 -4.83 13.91 -18.08
N TYR A 160 -4.09 12.80 -18.20
CA TYR A 160 -2.67 12.81 -18.51
C TYR A 160 -2.37 13.28 -19.94
N ALA A 161 -3.16 12.87 -20.94
CA ALA A 161 -3.01 13.33 -22.32
C ALA A 161 -3.24 14.85 -22.45
N ASN A 162 -4.20 15.40 -21.69
CA ASN A 162 -4.49 16.82 -21.68
C ASN A 162 -3.47 17.65 -20.88
N ASN A 163 -2.81 17.03 -19.90
CA ASN A 163 -1.75 17.66 -19.10
C ASN A 163 -0.60 16.68 -18.82
N PRO A 164 0.35 16.51 -19.76
CA PRO A 164 1.50 15.63 -19.55
C PRO A 164 2.41 16.07 -18.40
N GLY A 165 2.33 17.34 -17.96
CA GLY A 165 3.11 17.89 -16.86
C GLY A 165 2.49 17.67 -15.48
N ILE A 166 1.34 16.98 -15.37
CA ILE A 166 0.54 16.90 -14.14
C ILE A 166 1.32 16.41 -12.92
N VAL A 167 2.25 15.46 -13.10
CA VAL A 167 3.06 14.91 -12.01
C VAL A 167 3.96 15.99 -11.41
N ARG A 168 4.77 16.65 -12.24
CA ARG A 168 5.67 17.73 -11.76
C ARG A 168 4.90 18.94 -11.24
N GLN A 169 3.75 19.25 -11.84
CA GLN A 169 2.96 20.42 -11.50
C GLN A 169 2.24 20.28 -10.15
N PHE A 170 1.65 19.12 -9.87
CA PHE A 170 0.76 18.94 -8.70
C PHE A 170 1.29 17.99 -7.65
N LEU A 171 2.31 17.17 -7.95
CA LEU A 171 2.87 16.17 -7.03
C LEU A 171 4.31 16.51 -6.61
N GLY A 172 4.75 17.76 -6.80
CA GLY A 172 6.12 18.20 -6.51
C GLY A 172 6.53 18.11 -5.03
N GLN A 173 5.58 17.96 -4.10
CA GLN A 173 5.84 17.75 -2.68
C GLN A 173 6.20 16.29 -2.33
N HIS A 174 5.92 15.35 -3.24
CA HIS A 174 6.28 13.95 -3.07
C HIS A 174 7.74 13.70 -3.39
N SER A 175 8.27 12.58 -2.88
CA SER A 175 9.65 12.17 -3.18
C SER A 175 9.86 11.95 -4.70
N PRO A 176 11.09 12.13 -5.21
CA PRO A 176 11.41 11.82 -6.61
C PRO A 176 10.99 10.40 -7.01
N ASP A 177 11.25 9.41 -6.15
CA ASP A 177 10.87 8.01 -6.40
C ASP A 177 9.35 7.84 -6.56
N THR A 178 8.56 8.55 -5.75
CA THR A 178 7.09 8.54 -5.86
C THR A 178 6.65 9.19 -7.18
N GLN A 179 7.22 10.33 -7.55
CA GLN A 179 6.90 11.01 -8.79
C GLN A 179 7.24 10.14 -10.00
N ASP A 180 8.41 9.51 -10.01
CA ASP A 180 8.85 8.62 -11.09
C ASP A 180 7.96 7.39 -11.23
N ARG A 181 7.51 6.79 -10.11
CA ARG A 181 6.55 5.68 -10.15
C ARG A 181 5.21 6.09 -10.75
N VAL A 182 4.68 7.24 -10.36
CA VAL A 182 3.43 7.77 -10.94
C VAL A 182 3.61 8.04 -12.43
N GLN A 183 4.72 8.68 -12.80
CA GLN A 183 5.06 9.01 -14.18
C GLN A 183 5.13 7.75 -15.05
N GLN A 184 5.89 6.74 -14.62
CA GLN A 184 6.02 5.46 -15.33
C GLN A 184 4.68 4.74 -15.48
N ALA A 185 3.83 4.76 -14.45
CA ALA A 185 2.51 4.14 -14.52
C ALA A 185 1.60 4.84 -15.54
N LEU A 186 1.60 6.17 -15.55
CA LEU A 186 0.83 6.97 -16.52
C LEU A 186 1.34 6.78 -17.95
N ASP A 187 2.67 6.74 -18.15
CA ASP A 187 3.29 6.48 -19.44
C ASP A 187 2.99 5.06 -19.97
N ALA A 188 2.84 4.09 -19.06
CA ALA A 188 2.36 2.74 -19.38
C ALA A 188 0.84 2.67 -19.65
N GLY A 189 0.11 3.78 -19.56
CA GLY A 189 -1.32 3.89 -19.84
C GLY A 189 -2.23 3.51 -18.67
N TYR A 190 -1.68 3.35 -17.47
CA TYR A 190 -2.44 3.08 -16.25
C TYR A 190 -3.14 4.32 -15.70
N GLU A 191 -4.18 4.09 -14.91
CA GLU A 191 -4.84 5.12 -14.10
C GLU A 191 -4.19 5.15 -12.72
N VAL A 192 -3.89 6.35 -12.22
CA VAL A 192 -3.26 6.52 -10.90
C VAL A 192 -4.14 7.37 -10.01
N THR A 193 -4.40 6.91 -8.78
CA THR A 193 -4.98 7.74 -7.71
C THR A 193 -3.91 8.03 -6.67
N ILE A 194 -3.69 9.31 -6.35
CA ILE A 194 -2.67 9.77 -5.40
C ILE A 194 -3.10 11.10 -4.76
N HIS A 195 -2.70 11.39 -3.53
CA HIS A 195 -2.99 12.66 -2.85
C HIS A 195 -1.91 13.72 -3.09
N GLU A 196 -2.20 14.99 -2.81
CA GLU A 196 -1.37 16.14 -3.23
C GLU A 196 0.01 16.23 -2.56
N SER A 197 0.13 15.82 -1.30
CA SER A 197 1.37 15.96 -0.53
C SER A 197 1.54 14.83 0.48
N PRO A 198 2.78 14.46 0.88
CA PRO A 198 2.98 13.37 1.83
C PRO A 198 2.19 13.54 3.12
N ILE A 199 1.70 12.43 3.67
CA ILE A 199 1.12 12.41 5.02
C ILE A 199 2.19 11.99 6.03
N ALA A 200 1.94 12.26 7.31
CA ALA A 200 2.77 11.77 8.41
C ALA A 200 1.92 10.97 9.41
N VAL A 201 2.36 9.77 9.75
CA VAL A 201 1.69 8.84 10.68
C VAL A 201 2.76 8.15 11.52
N GLU A 202 2.71 8.27 12.85
CA GLU A 202 3.58 7.55 13.79
C GLU A 202 5.09 7.53 13.39
N GLY A 203 5.62 8.70 12.99
CA GLY A 203 7.02 8.85 12.58
C GLY A 203 7.36 8.40 11.15
N TRP A 204 6.42 7.74 10.45
CA TRP A 204 6.46 7.51 9.02
C TRP A 204 5.93 8.73 8.25
N SER A 205 6.54 9.01 7.09
CA SER A 205 6.08 10.04 6.17
C SER A 205 6.17 9.53 4.73
N GLY A 206 5.11 9.71 3.94
CA GLY A 206 5.07 9.18 2.59
C GLY A 206 3.73 9.35 1.89
N ALA A 207 3.56 8.63 0.79
CA ALA A 207 2.42 8.73 -0.11
C ALA A 207 1.63 7.42 -0.18
N GLY A 208 0.31 7.53 -0.25
CA GLY A 208 -0.57 6.47 -0.73
C GLY A 208 -0.90 6.67 -2.19
N LEU A 209 -0.69 5.64 -3.01
CA LEU A 209 -1.12 5.64 -4.40
C LEU A 209 -1.69 4.28 -4.81
N THR A 210 -2.67 4.29 -5.70
CA THR A 210 -3.17 3.08 -6.36
C THR A 210 -2.95 3.20 -7.86
N VAL A 211 -2.50 2.11 -8.48
CA VAL A 211 -2.32 2.01 -9.93
C VAL A 211 -3.29 0.97 -10.46
N THR A 212 -4.17 1.39 -11.34
CA THR A 212 -5.21 0.53 -11.92
C THR A 212 -5.00 0.39 -13.41
N ALA A 213 -4.90 -0.85 -13.88
CA ALA A 213 -4.89 -1.13 -15.30
C ALA A 213 -6.21 -0.69 -15.95
N ARG A 214 -6.12 -0.06 -17.12
CA ARG A 214 -7.31 0.21 -17.92
C ARG A 214 -7.83 -1.13 -18.45
N PRO A 215 -9.14 -1.42 -18.38
CA PRO A 215 -9.66 -2.52 -19.18
C PRO A 215 -9.33 -2.28 -20.66
N PRO A 216 -9.09 -3.35 -21.44
CA PRO A 216 -9.00 -3.19 -22.88
C PRO A 216 -10.26 -2.48 -23.38
N LEU A 217 -10.10 -1.55 -24.32
CA LEU A 217 -11.26 -0.94 -24.98
C LEU A 217 -12.14 -2.06 -25.54
N PRO A 218 -13.48 -1.96 -25.45
CA PRO A 218 -14.35 -2.92 -26.10
C PRO A 218 -14.04 -2.92 -27.60
N SER A 219 -13.37 -3.98 -28.05
CA SER A 219 -13.04 -4.20 -29.45
C SER A 219 -14.34 -4.47 -30.21
N PRO A 220 -14.65 -3.74 -31.29
CA PRO A 220 -15.74 -4.12 -32.17
C PRO A 220 -15.31 -5.35 -32.97
N ARG A 221 -15.68 -6.53 -32.47
CA ARG A 221 -15.55 -7.85 -33.12
C ARG A 221 -14.13 -8.32 -33.45
N ARG A 222 -13.65 -9.27 -32.65
CA ARG A 222 -13.27 -10.60 -33.15
C ARG A 222 -13.20 -11.60 -32.00
N ALA A 223 -14.02 -12.64 -32.09
CA ALA A 223 -13.77 -13.90 -31.42
C ALA A 223 -12.41 -14.42 -31.92
N SER A 224 -11.38 -14.24 -31.11
CA SER A 224 -10.07 -14.83 -31.30
C SER A 224 -9.54 -15.16 -29.93
N THR A 225 -9.16 -16.42 -29.77
CA THR A 225 -8.67 -17.13 -28.59
C THR A 225 -7.37 -16.53 -28.03
N ALA A 226 -7.44 -15.30 -27.52
CA ALA A 226 -6.38 -14.68 -26.75
C ALA A 226 -6.81 -14.66 -25.28
N SER A 227 -6.25 -15.58 -24.51
CA SER A 227 -6.33 -15.54 -23.05
C SER A 227 -5.78 -14.18 -22.58
N PRO A 228 -6.56 -13.33 -21.88
CA PRO A 228 -6.05 -12.06 -21.41
C PRO A 228 -5.06 -12.34 -20.28
N THR A 229 -3.79 -12.10 -20.58
CA THR A 229 -2.67 -12.14 -19.66
C THR A 229 -2.94 -11.22 -18.46
N ALA A 230 -2.84 -11.82 -17.28
CA ALA A 230 -2.74 -11.26 -15.93
C ALA A 230 -2.71 -9.71 -15.81
N CYS A 231 -3.74 -9.15 -15.15
CA CYS A 231 -3.57 -7.90 -14.43
C CYS A 231 -2.55 -8.12 -13.31
N THR A 232 -1.35 -7.60 -13.49
CA THR A 232 -0.40 -7.39 -12.39
C THR A 232 -1.01 -6.34 -11.47
N MET A 233 -1.46 -6.72 -10.28
CA MET A 233 -1.70 -5.75 -9.21
C MET A 233 -0.34 -5.19 -8.81
N ALA A 234 -0.08 -3.93 -9.18
CA ALA A 234 1.11 -3.22 -8.75
C ALA A 234 1.04 -3.03 -7.23
N SER A 235 2.07 -3.52 -6.52
CA SER A 235 2.24 -3.39 -5.08
C SER A 235 2.18 -1.92 -4.64
N ALA A 236 1.48 -1.65 -3.54
CA ALA A 236 1.60 -0.38 -2.83
C ALA A 236 2.97 -0.33 -2.13
N SER A 237 3.98 0.26 -2.78
CA SER A 237 5.29 0.47 -2.17
C SER A 237 5.25 1.71 -1.26
N CYS A 238 5.08 1.51 0.05
CA CYS A 238 5.35 2.55 1.05
C CYS A 238 6.87 2.62 1.31
N SER A 239 7.61 3.37 0.49
CA SER A 239 9.04 3.63 0.74
C SER A 239 9.23 4.75 1.76
N PRO A 240 10.03 4.57 2.84
CA PRO A 240 10.36 5.66 3.76
C PRO A 240 11.38 6.62 3.13
N THR A 241 11.15 7.93 3.25
CA THR A 241 12.18 8.95 2.99
C THR A 241 13.13 9.04 4.20
N PRO A 242 14.45 8.85 4.02
CA PRO A 242 15.38 9.07 5.12
C PRO A 242 15.45 10.55 5.48
N LYS A 243 15.23 10.90 6.76
CA LYS A 243 15.57 12.23 7.29
C LYS A 243 17.08 12.42 7.13
N LYS A 244 17.50 13.39 6.31
CA LYS A 244 18.89 13.87 6.30
C LYS A 244 19.27 14.32 7.72
N PRO A 245 20.41 13.87 8.28
CA PRO A 245 20.93 14.48 9.49
C PRO A 245 21.26 15.95 9.18
N ALA A 246 20.89 16.85 10.10
CA ALA A 246 21.20 18.27 9.99
C ALA A 246 22.72 18.46 9.92
N SER A 247 23.22 18.84 8.75
CA SER A 247 24.59 19.33 8.60
C SER A 247 24.64 20.77 9.11
N SER A 248 25.29 20.99 10.24
CA SER A 248 25.64 22.33 10.72
C SER A 248 26.49 23.06 9.67
N PRO A 249 26.31 24.39 9.48
CA PRO A 249 27.09 25.13 8.49
C PRO A 249 28.56 25.26 8.92
N PRO A 250 29.51 25.33 7.97
CA PRO A 250 30.90 25.58 8.29
C PRO A 250 31.05 27.01 8.83
N GLY A 251 31.60 27.11 10.04
CA GLY A 251 31.99 28.37 10.65
C GLY A 251 33.04 29.08 9.80
N ALA A 252 32.80 30.36 9.55
CA ALA A 252 33.76 31.28 8.96
C ALA A 252 34.94 31.49 9.92
N SER A 253 36.13 31.50 9.35
CA SER A 253 37.42 31.74 10.00
C SER A 253 37.53 33.16 10.56
N ALA A 254 38.14 33.28 11.74
CA ALA A 254 39.07 34.33 12.12
C ALA A 254 40.16 33.69 12.99
#